data_AF-A0A2A9K2V5-F1
#
_entry.id   AF-A0A2A9K2V5-F1
#
_cell.length_a   1.000
_cell.length_b   1.000
_cell.length_c   1.000
_cell.angle_alpha   90.00
_cell.angle_beta   90.00
_cell.angle_gamma   90.00
#
_symmetry.space_group_name_H-M   'P 1'
#
loop_
_entity.id
_entity.type
_entity.pdbx_description
1 polymer ?
#
loop_
_entity_poly.entity_id
_entity_poly.type
_entity_poly.pdbx_seq_one_letter_code
_entity_poly.pdbx_strand_id
1 'polypeptide(L)'
;METFIEDKFLNESVDKILRLATLTLYGVNVRCDVRMVIGDVRDYLVLIKAGNFHANLRAFKSALTAVIDRTHQSLPDYKKTIDYALSLVATSSTYFRVNSSQINI
;
A
#
# COMPACT_ATOMS: atom_id res chain seq x y z
N MET A 1 6.92 -15.86 9.92
CA MET A 1 5.80 -15.12 10.54
C MET A 1 5.27 -14.14 9.51
N GLU A 2 4.02 -14.31 9.08
CA GLU A 2 3.28 -13.27 8.37
C GLU A 2 3.13 -12.08 9.32
N THR A 3 3.61 -10.92 8.93
CA THR A 3 3.34 -9.66 9.65
C THR A 3 1.89 -9.31 9.40
N PHE A 4 0.99 -9.98 10.12
CA PHE A 4 -0.42 -9.66 10.14
C PHE A 4 -0.58 -8.22 10.64
N ILE A 5 -1.18 -7.38 9.81
CA ILE A 5 -1.65 -6.08 10.27
C ILE A 5 -2.86 -6.39 11.16
N GLU A 6 -2.95 -5.79 12.36
CA GLU A 6 -4.15 -5.90 13.21
C GLU A 6 -5.34 -5.10 12.63
N ASP A 7 -5.52 -5.19 11.32
CA ASP A 7 -6.55 -4.50 10.58
C ASP A 7 -6.93 -5.32 9.34
N LYS A 8 -8.17 -5.81 9.34
CA LYS A 8 -8.70 -6.66 8.27
C LYS A 8 -8.66 -5.96 6.92
N PHE A 9 -9.01 -4.68 6.86
CA PHE A 9 -9.05 -3.92 5.60
C PHE A 9 -7.65 -3.75 5.02
N LEU A 10 -6.66 -3.47 5.87
CA LEU A 10 -5.27 -3.35 5.43
C LEU A 10 -4.69 -4.68 4.95
N ASN A 11 -4.99 -5.80 5.62
CA ASN A 11 -4.60 -7.13 5.14
C ASN A 11 -5.24 -7.45 3.78
N GLU A 12 -6.55 -7.23 3.63
CA GLU A 12 -7.23 -7.44 2.35
C GLU A 12 -6.65 -6.56 1.23
N SER A 13 -6.22 -5.35 1.57
CA SER A 13 -5.58 -4.43 0.62
C SER A 13 -4.19 -4.93 0.20
N VAL A 14 -3.41 -5.51 1.11
CA VAL A 14 -2.16 -6.21 0.79
C VAL A 14 -2.47 -7.36 -0.17
N ASP A 15 -3.41 -8.23 0.16
CA ASP A 15 -3.77 -9.39 -0.66
C ASP A 15 -4.22 -8.98 -2.08
N LYS A 16 -5.00 -7.90 -2.21
CA LYS A 16 -5.38 -7.33 -3.51
C LYS A 16 -4.14 -6.93 -4.32
N ILE A 17 -3.19 -6.22 -3.72
CA ILE A 17 -1.94 -5.84 -4.39
C ILE A 17 -1.16 -7.08 -4.82
N LEU A 18 -1.07 -8.12 -3.99
CA LEU A 18 -0.36 -9.35 -4.33
C LEU A 18 -1.04 -10.09 -5.50
N ARG A 19 -2.37 -10.15 -5.53
CA ARG A 19 -3.12 -10.71 -6.67
C ARG A 19 -2.86 -9.93 -7.96
N LEU A 20 -2.86 -8.60 -7.89
CA LEU A 20 -2.52 -7.75 -9.05
C LEU A 20 -1.07 -7.98 -9.50
N ALA A 21 -0.13 -8.10 -8.57
CA ALA A 21 1.25 -8.43 -8.88
C ALA A 21 1.37 -9.79 -9.57
N THR A 22 0.60 -10.80 -9.15
CA THR A 22 0.54 -12.11 -9.84
C THR A 22 0.04 -11.98 -11.28
N LEU A 23 -0.96 -11.13 -11.55
CA LEU A 23 -1.46 -10.92 -12.91
C LEU A 23 -0.40 -10.35 -13.86
N THR A 24 0.57 -9.58 -13.34
CA THR A 24 1.67 -9.06 -14.17
C THR A 24 2.59 -10.15 -14.71
N LEU A 25 2.68 -11.30 -14.04
CA LEU A 25 3.42 -12.46 -14.54
C LEU A 25 2.84 -13.04 -15.83
N TYR A 26 1.58 -12.71 -16.11
CA TYR A 26 0.87 -13.09 -17.34
C TYR A 26 0.78 -11.92 -18.35
N GLY A 27 1.53 -10.84 -18.15
CA GLY A 27 1.56 -9.68 -19.04
C GLY A 27 0.41 -8.68 -18.85
N VAL A 28 -0.40 -8.83 -17.80
CA VAL A 28 -1.51 -7.90 -17.52
C VAL A 28 -0.96 -6.58 -16.93
N ASN A 29 -1.40 -5.45 -17.49
CA ASN A 29 -1.09 -4.13 -16.95
C ASN A 29 -2.07 -3.75 -15.83
N VAL A 30 -1.58 -3.73 -14.59
CA VAL A 30 -2.40 -3.49 -13.38
C VAL A 30 -2.16 -2.13 -12.73
N ARG A 31 -1.45 -1.20 -13.39
CA ARG A 31 -1.04 0.08 -12.77
C ARG A 31 -2.22 0.90 -12.24
N CYS A 32 -3.33 0.93 -12.96
CA CYS A 32 -4.53 1.66 -12.55
C CYS A 32 -5.17 1.00 -11.32
N ASP A 33 -5.30 -0.33 -11.31
CA ASP A 33 -5.89 -1.08 -10.21
C ASP A 33 -5.08 -0.94 -8.91
N VAL A 34 -3.75 -1.03 -9.02
CA VAL A 34 -2.86 -0.78 -7.87
C VAL A 34 -3.07 0.63 -7.32
N ARG A 35 -3.22 1.63 -8.20
CA ARG A 35 -3.47 3.01 -7.77
C ARG A 35 -4.80 3.15 -7.04
N MET A 36 -5.86 2.48 -7.51
CA MET A 36 -7.17 2.50 -6.85
C MET A 36 -7.08 1.88 -5.44
N VAL A 37 -6.46 0.71 -5.30
CA VAL A 37 -6.29 0.06 -3.99
C VAL A 37 -5.51 0.94 -3.02
N ILE A 38 -4.45 1.62 -3.48
CA ILE A 38 -3.72 2.57 -2.63
C ILE A 38 -4.56 3.80 -2.30
N GLY A 39 -5.43 4.26 -3.19
CA GLY A 39 -6.44 5.27 -2.92
C GLY A 39 -7.35 4.88 -1.76
N ASP A 40 -7.97 3.69 -1.85
CA ASP A 40 -8.86 3.16 -0.82
C ASP A 40 -8.15 3.03 0.54
N VAL A 41 -6.90 2.56 0.54
CA VAL A 41 -6.07 2.48 1.77
C VAL A 41 -5.85 3.84 2.40
N ARG A 42 -5.58 4.87 1.59
CA ARG A 42 -5.40 6.23 2.11
C ARG A 42 -6.68 6.74 2.73
N ASP A 43 -7.79 6.64 2.00
CA ASP A 43 -9.09 7.13 2.47
C ASP A 43 -9.50 6.42 3.76
N TYR A 44 -9.27 5.11 3.83
CA TYR A 44 -9.50 4.33 5.05
C TYR A 44 -8.65 4.81 6.23
N LEU A 45 -7.34 4.99 6.01
CA LEU A 45 -6.42 5.44 7.06
C LEU A 45 -6.80 6.81 7.60
N VAL A 46 -7.30 7.70 6.74
CA VAL A 46 -7.60 9.09 7.05
C VAL A 46 -8.97 9.26 7.68
N LEU A 47 -9.99 8.61 7.11
CA LEU A 47 -11.38 8.79 7.51
C LEU A 47 -11.79 7.86 8.65
N ILE A 48 -11.24 6.65 8.69
CA ILE A 48 -11.66 5.59 9.63
C ILE A 48 -10.63 5.36 10.73
N LYS A 49 -9.33 5.42 10.41
CA LYS A 49 -8.23 5.13 11.35
C LYS A 49 -7.40 6.35 11.75
N ALA A 50 -8.00 7.55 11.68
CA ALA A 50 -7.32 8.83 11.94
C ALA A 50 -6.47 8.83 13.22
N GLY A 51 -6.99 8.28 14.33
CA GLY A 51 -6.31 8.26 15.63
C GLY A 51 -4.99 7.46 15.67
N ASN A 52 -4.80 6.52 14.74
CA ASN A 52 -3.61 5.67 14.65
C ASN A 52 -2.99 5.65 13.24
N PHE A 53 -3.19 6.73 12.47
CA PHE A 53 -2.80 6.83 11.05
C PHE A 53 -1.35 6.35 10.81
N HIS A 54 -0.39 6.90 11.54
CA HIS A 54 1.04 6.60 11.32
C HIS A 54 1.42 5.16 11.65
N ALA A 55 0.82 4.57 12.69
CA ALA A 55 1.09 3.18 13.08
C ALA A 55 0.55 2.21 12.02
N ASN A 56 -0.69 2.43 11.59
CA ASN A 56 -1.34 1.62 10.55
C ASN A 56 -0.65 1.76 9.19
N LEU A 57 -0.27 2.99 8.81
CA LEU A 57 0.52 3.25 7.60
C LEU A 57 1.87 2.54 7.63
N ARG A 58 2.56 2.56 8.79
CA ARG A 58 3.83 1.87 8.97
C ARG A 58 3.66 0.35 8.84
N ALA A 59 2.66 -0.22 9.52
CA ALA A 59 2.36 -1.65 9.43
C ALA A 59 2.08 -2.08 7.99
N PHE A 60 1.27 -1.31 7.25
CA PHE A 60 0.97 -1.56 5.84
C PHE A 60 2.23 -1.52 4.96
N LYS A 61 3.09 -0.50 5.12
CA LYS A 61 4.37 -0.44 4.40
C LYS A 61 5.27 -1.62 4.73
N SER A 62 5.42 -1.95 6.01
CA SER A 62 6.25 -3.07 6.46
C SER A 62 5.77 -4.40 5.89
N ALA A 63 4.46 -4.62 5.78
CA ALA A 63 3.91 -5.81 5.15
C ALA A 63 4.32 -5.92 3.67
N LEU A 64 4.15 -4.85 2.88
CA LEU A 64 4.55 -4.84 1.47
C LEU A 64 6.06 -5.00 1.28
N THR A 65 6.88 -4.33 2.10
CA THR A 65 8.35 -4.48 2.08
C THR A 65 8.76 -5.91 2.38
N ALA A 66 8.16 -6.54 3.40
CA ALA A 66 8.46 -7.93 3.75
C ALA A 66 8.15 -8.91 2.61
N VAL A 67 7.12 -8.63 1.79
CA VAL A 67 6.83 -9.44 0.60
C VAL A 67 7.91 -9.27 -0.47
N ILE A 68 8.34 -8.03 -0.74
CA ILE A 68 9.42 -7.77 -1.69
C ILE A 68 10.71 -8.50 -1.31
N ASP A 69 11.09 -8.44 -0.03
CA ASP A 69 12.32 -9.06 0.46
C ASP A 69 12.31 -10.59 0.32
N ARG A 70 11.12 -11.20 0.35
CA ARG A 70 10.91 -12.65 0.17
C ARG A 70 10.66 -13.05 -1.28
N THR A 71 10.41 -12.09 -2.17
CA THR A 71 10.12 -12.36 -3.58
C THR A 71 11.40 -12.80 -4.29
N HIS A 72 11.34 -13.94 -4.96
CA HIS A 72 12.47 -14.47 -5.72
C HIS A 72 12.87 -13.52 -6.87
N GLN A 73 14.17 -13.40 -7.14
CA GLN A 73 14.70 -12.46 -8.14
C GLN A 73 14.20 -12.72 -9.58
N SER A 74 13.73 -13.94 -9.87
CA SER A 74 13.15 -14.32 -11.16
C SER A 74 11.74 -13.76 -11.41
N LEU A 75 11.16 -13.00 -10.47
CA LEU A 75 9.83 -12.40 -10.58
C LEU A 75 9.92 -10.85 -10.62
N PRO A 76 10.63 -10.26 -11.60
CA PRO A 76 10.91 -8.83 -11.62
C PRO A 76 9.64 -7.98 -11.74
N ASP A 77 8.65 -8.41 -12.53
CA ASP A 77 7.43 -7.60 -12.75
C ASP A 77 6.46 -7.68 -11.58
N TYR A 78 6.41 -8.81 -10.88
CA TYR A 78 5.76 -8.93 -9.57
C TYR A 78 6.36 -7.94 -8.56
N LYS A 79 7.70 -7.94 -8.44
CA LYS A 79 8.43 -7.04 -7.53
C LYS A 79 8.20 -5.57 -7.88
N LYS A 80 8.33 -5.19 -9.14
CA LYS A 80 8.06 -3.82 -9.62
C LYS A 80 6.65 -3.34 -9.29
N THR A 81 5.66 -4.25 -9.31
CA THR A 81 4.27 -3.90 -8.98
C THR A 81 4.11 -3.54 -7.50
N ILE A 82 4.78 -4.28 -6.61
CA ILE A 82 4.76 -3.98 -5.17
C ILE A 82 5.59 -2.71 -4.87
N ASP A 83 6.75 -2.55 -5.51
CA ASP A 83 7.55 -1.33 -5.41
C ASP A 83 6.75 -0.11 -5.89
N TYR A 84 5.97 -0.25 -6.96
CA TYR A 84 5.06 0.80 -7.43
C TYR A 84 4.01 1.14 -6.37
N ALA A 85 3.37 0.15 -5.75
CA ALA A 85 2.42 0.37 -4.66
C ALA A 85 3.07 1.14 -3.49
N LEU A 86 4.26 0.74 -3.05
CA LEU A 86 5.02 1.43 -2.00
C LEU A 86 5.34 2.89 -2.35
N SER A 87 5.74 3.15 -3.59
CA SER A 87 6.04 4.52 -4.07
C SER A 87 4.82 5.44 -4.00
N LEU A 88 3.63 4.90 -4.27
CA LEU A 88 2.37 5.62 -4.13
C LEU A 88 2.10 5.92 -2.65
N VAL A 89 2.25 4.94 -1.76
CA VAL A 89 2.06 5.17 -0.32
C VAL A 89 2.99 6.29 0.20
N ALA A 90 4.24 6.36 -0.29
CA ALA A 90 5.22 7.37 0.11
C ALA A 90 4.87 8.80 -0.34
N THR A 91 4.40 8.99 -1.58
CA THR A 91 4.08 10.31 -2.15
C THR A 91 2.90 11.02 -1.47
N SER A 92 2.05 10.27 -0.78
CA SER A 92 0.89 10.80 -0.03
C SER A 92 1.25 11.46 1.31
N SER A 93 2.43 11.19 1.87
CA SER A 93 2.84 11.81 3.15
C SER A 93 3.05 13.32 3.02
N THR A 94 3.38 13.80 1.83
CA THR A 94 3.65 15.22 1.54
C THR A 94 2.36 16.02 1.37
N TYR A 95 1.31 15.44 0.79
CA TYR A 95 -0.01 16.08 0.65
C TYR A 95 -0.71 16.28 2.00
N PHE A 96 -0.54 15.33 2.94
CA PHE A 96 -1.10 15.48 4.28
C PHE A 96 -0.47 16.63 5.06
N ARG A 97 0.84 16.83 4.94
CA ARG A 97 1.52 17.94 5.62
C ARG A 97 1.05 19.31 5.13
N VAL A 98 0.57 19.43 3.89
CA VAL A 98 0.03 20.68 3.33
C VAL A 98 -1.42 20.91 3.79
N ASN A 99 -2.27 19.87 3.84
CA ASN A 99 -3.67 20.02 4.25
C ASN A 99 -3.88 20.15 5.76
N SER A 100 -3.02 19.56 6.60
CA SER A 100 -3.10 19.75 8.06
C SER A 100 -2.71 21.17 8.51
N SER A 101 -2.07 21.98 7.65
CA SER A 101 -1.78 23.39 7.93
C SER A 101 -2.94 24.33 7.60
N GLN A 102 -4.01 23.83 6.96
CA GLN A 102 -5.17 24.63 6.56
C GLN A 102 -6.44 24.36 7.40
N ILE A 103 -6.38 23.39 8.32
CA ILE A 103 -7.47 23.12 9.28
C ILE A 103 -7.06 23.76 10.63
N ASN A 104 -7.00 25.08 10.63
CA ASN A 104 -7.05 25.91 11.84
C ASN A 104 -7.98 27.08 11.50
N ILE A 105 -9.28 26.85 11.65
CA ILE A 105 -10.32 27.88 11.71
C ILE A 105 -11.08 27.64 13.00
#